data_AF-A0A363TSY5-F1
#
_entry.id   AF-A0A363TSY5-F1
#
_cell.length_a   1.000
_cell.length_b   1.000
_cell.length_c   1.000
_cell.angle_alpha   90.00
_cell.angle_beta   90.00
_cell.angle_gamma   90.00
#
_symmetry.space_group_name_H-M   'P 1'
#
loop_
_entity.id
_entity.type
_entity.pdbx_description
1 polymer ?
#
loop_
_entity_poly.entity_id
_entity_poly.type
_entity_poly.pdbx_seq_one_letter_code
_entity_poly.pdbx_strand_id
1 'polypeptide(L)'
;MNAPRGLPSGLGVLMSVEMHVLFRGQLPSKAALQRAMRDLGFPFTIRPARGSLETQRGFMPMMLRRQETGVEFDVFEGRDAVEELLRGGRTVDPAFDRCANFRWGGDETEAVAGMCAAAALAGLVGGLVIDEYQDAPLTLDAAAGLARRHLASLPPSRAPRPRLGLQRLLRPLLDLRPDLALFGNRLVVRPVRHLLRGALFGRGDDDGEFRVWRTIEPLYGEDEPNDFRTAIAGPWNFSHGFVQPLLLEVLAEEIFPTLAETTTLADFVRDIEGAHNWEMAAFRALLLGGERERATALVEEFERREGTGYVQFATFCRLLLGWDAAELGRRYRDREAVVAKVLKLGDAWEPTPFPAEVAPAERPACSDPVVPSGPWVPTPPGTWSALPETPGEVSFFDQVWWDFARIRAWLPLAREEAEKRHRARARYDVVWREPGGALVGVGWSWARPWWHLERQVPSTVVSVASAAGRLRAVFTEPRTIPQALGMTRLEVRPSGDVQWHAHCYADPDDSMKLTYAPRHQVGRDDRKVTSAEIAERVVPVPPFGDHETLLVSLTRVLEVEGYAEFLRQGRREGWAR
;
A
#
# COMPACT_ATOMS: atom_id res chain seq x y z
N MET A 1 -22.93 -24.60 -34.49
CA MET A 1 -23.23 -24.19 -33.10
C MET A 1 -22.74 -22.76 -32.95
N ASN A 2 -23.66 -21.82 -32.74
CA ASN A 2 -23.33 -20.39 -32.62
C ASN A 2 -22.71 -20.15 -31.24
N ALA A 3 -21.49 -19.61 -31.20
CA ALA A 3 -20.85 -19.17 -29.97
C ALA A 3 -21.74 -18.09 -29.29
N PRO A 4 -21.94 -18.16 -27.96
CA PRO A 4 -22.76 -17.18 -27.26
C PRO A 4 -22.11 -15.80 -27.36
N ARG A 5 -22.77 -14.87 -28.06
CA ARG A 5 -22.39 -13.45 -28.10
C ARG A 5 -22.89 -12.79 -26.81
N GLY A 6 -21.96 -12.18 -26.07
CA GLY A 6 -22.24 -11.28 -24.96
C GLY A 6 -22.11 -11.96 -23.59
N LEU A 7 -20.91 -11.93 -23.01
CA LEU A 7 -20.78 -12.05 -21.56
C LEU A 7 -21.36 -10.79 -20.91
N PRO A 8 -22.01 -10.89 -19.75
CA PRO A 8 -22.52 -9.74 -19.03
C PRO A 8 -21.36 -8.82 -18.63
N SER A 9 -21.42 -7.56 -19.04
CA SER A 9 -20.47 -6.48 -18.71
C SER A 9 -20.44 -6.10 -17.21
N GLY A 10 -21.04 -6.91 -16.34
CA GLY A 10 -21.35 -6.58 -14.93
C GLY A 10 -20.46 -7.24 -13.89
N LEU A 11 -19.36 -7.89 -14.29
CA LEU A 11 -18.40 -8.48 -13.35
C LEU A 11 -17.30 -7.47 -13.04
N GLY A 12 -17.52 -6.68 -11.98
CA GLY A 12 -16.49 -6.25 -11.03
C GLY A 12 -15.20 -5.63 -11.56
N VAL A 13 -15.21 -4.96 -12.72
CA VAL A 13 -14.17 -3.95 -12.98
C VAL A 13 -14.39 -2.89 -11.90
N LEU A 14 -13.41 -2.68 -11.01
CA LEU A 14 -13.36 -1.47 -10.19
C LEU A 14 -13.53 -0.31 -11.17
N MET A 15 -14.74 0.25 -11.19
CA MET A 15 -15.13 1.16 -12.24
C MET A 15 -14.23 2.37 -12.08
N SER A 16 -13.42 2.62 -13.11
CA SER A 16 -12.68 3.86 -13.18
C SER A 16 -13.71 4.95 -13.02
N VAL A 17 -13.50 5.84 -12.06
CA VAL A 17 -14.53 6.83 -11.78
C VAL A 17 -14.53 7.87 -12.89
N GLU A 18 -15.72 8.09 -13.45
CA GLU A 18 -15.92 8.96 -14.59
C GLU A 18 -16.88 10.11 -14.29
N MET A 19 -16.58 11.26 -14.88
CA MET A 19 -17.48 12.40 -14.93
C MET A 19 -17.59 12.86 -16.36
N HIS A 20 -18.82 12.95 -16.85
CA HIS A 20 -19.11 13.24 -18.25
C HIS A 20 -19.66 14.66 -18.38
N VAL A 21 -19.32 15.34 -19.47
CA VAL A 21 -19.97 16.59 -19.88
C VAL A 21 -20.63 16.34 -21.21
N LEU A 22 -21.96 16.41 -21.24
CA LEU A 22 -22.77 16.37 -22.46
C LEU A 22 -22.85 17.77 -23.06
N PHE A 23 -22.58 17.90 -24.35
CA PHE A 23 -22.56 19.20 -25.02
C PHE A 23 -22.84 19.08 -26.52
N ARG A 24 -22.85 20.24 -27.19
CA ARG A 24 -22.93 20.38 -28.63
C ARG A 24 -21.86 21.32 -29.15
N GLY A 25 -21.50 21.20 -30.42
CA GLY A 25 -20.54 22.08 -31.08
C GLY A 25 -19.08 21.76 -30.72
N GLN A 26 -18.18 22.73 -30.92
CA GLN A 26 -16.74 22.55 -30.73
C GLN A 26 -16.31 22.77 -29.28
N LEU A 27 -15.35 21.96 -28.83
CA LEU A 27 -14.69 22.13 -27.55
C LEU A 27 -13.79 23.38 -27.53
N PRO A 28 -13.71 24.07 -26.37
CA PRO A 28 -12.87 25.24 -26.23
C PRO A 28 -11.37 24.88 -26.19
N SER A 29 -10.51 25.89 -26.20
CA SER A 29 -9.08 25.70 -25.96
C SER A 29 -8.78 25.33 -24.50
N LYS A 30 -7.64 24.67 -24.26
CA LYS A 30 -7.13 24.42 -22.90
C LYS A 30 -6.98 25.71 -22.09
N ALA A 31 -6.59 26.81 -22.74
CA ALA A 31 -6.47 28.12 -22.11
C ALA A 31 -7.82 28.70 -21.66
N ALA A 32 -8.89 28.46 -22.43
CA ALA A 32 -10.24 28.86 -22.07
C ALA A 32 -10.75 28.02 -20.90
N LEU A 33 -10.57 26.69 -20.93
CA LEU A 33 -10.90 25.81 -19.80
C LEU A 33 -10.15 26.23 -18.52
N GLN A 34 -8.85 26.51 -18.65
CA GLN A 34 -8.02 27.03 -17.55
C GLN A 34 -8.54 28.35 -16.97
N ARG A 35 -9.07 29.24 -17.81
CA ARG A 35 -9.65 30.52 -17.38
C ARG A 35 -10.97 30.27 -16.65
N ALA A 36 -11.86 29.46 -17.21
CA ALA A 36 -13.14 29.11 -16.58
C ALA A 36 -12.94 28.44 -15.20
N MET A 37 -11.97 27.54 -15.07
CA MET A 37 -11.63 26.97 -13.76
C MET A 37 -11.22 28.05 -12.75
N ARG A 38 -10.39 29.01 -13.17
CA ARG A 38 -9.98 30.14 -12.32
C ARG A 38 -11.17 31.02 -11.93
N ASP A 39 -12.04 31.33 -12.88
CA ASP A 39 -13.23 32.17 -12.66
C ASP A 39 -14.21 31.50 -11.68
N LEU A 40 -14.27 30.17 -11.67
CA LEU A 40 -15.04 29.39 -10.68
C LEU A 40 -14.36 29.24 -9.31
N GLY A 41 -13.12 29.73 -9.16
CA GLY A 41 -12.32 29.65 -7.94
C GLY A 41 -11.52 28.35 -7.80
N PHE A 42 -11.35 27.57 -8.87
CA PHE A 42 -10.62 26.30 -8.84
C PHE A 42 -9.11 26.53 -9.04
N PRO A 43 -8.25 26.11 -8.09
CA PRO A 43 -6.82 26.42 -8.09
C PRO A 43 -5.97 25.43 -8.93
N PHE A 44 -6.55 24.86 -9.99
CA PHE A 44 -5.87 23.93 -10.89
C PHE A 44 -5.24 24.65 -12.08
N THR A 45 -4.11 24.14 -12.58
CA THR A 45 -3.45 24.64 -13.82
C THR A 45 -3.17 23.53 -14.83
N ILE A 46 -3.75 23.59 -16.03
CA ILE A 46 -3.51 22.65 -17.14
C ILE A 46 -2.11 22.84 -17.72
N ARG A 47 -1.40 21.73 -17.99
CA ARG A 47 -0.05 21.71 -18.57
C ARG A 47 0.00 20.80 -19.82
N PRO A 48 0.48 21.30 -20.97
CA PRO A 48 0.67 22.72 -21.29
C PRO A 48 -0.67 23.47 -21.35
N ALA A 49 -0.66 24.76 -21.03
CA ALA A 49 -1.86 25.60 -21.08
C ALA A 49 -2.33 25.93 -22.52
N ARG A 50 -1.50 25.63 -23.53
CA ARG A 50 -1.79 25.84 -24.95
C ARG A 50 -2.30 24.54 -25.59
N GLY A 51 -3.09 24.69 -26.65
CA GLY A 51 -3.66 23.58 -27.42
C GLY A 51 -5.19 23.56 -27.37
N SER A 52 -5.77 22.74 -28.24
CA SER A 52 -7.21 22.49 -28.30
C SER A 52 -7.57 21.30 -27.42
N LEU A 53 -8.75 21.33 -26.80
CA LEU A 53 -9.32 20.13 -26.19
C LEU A 53 -9.80 19.14 -27.25
N GLU A 54 -10.14 19.60 -28.46
CA GLU A 54 -10.52 18.71 -29.57
C GLU A 54 -9.43 17.67 -29.88
N THR A 55 -8.17 18.09 -29.78
CA THR A 55 -7.00 17.26 -30.05
C THR A 55 -6.45 16.57 -28.79
N GLN A 56 -7.00 16.85 -27.61
CA GLN A 56 -6.58 16.18 -26.37
C GLN A 56 -7.19 14.77 -26.35
N ARG A 57 -6.35 13.75 -26.16
CA ARG A 57 -6.74 12.36 -25.93
C ARG A 57 -5.84 11.76 -24.85
N GLY A 58 -6.42 10.98 -23.96
CA GLY A 58 -5.74 10.45 -22.77
C GLY A 58 -5.34 11.52 -21.76
N PHE A 59 -4.31 11.24 -20.97
CA PHE A 59 -3.92 12.04 -19.81
C PHE A 59 -3.76 13.54 -20.12
N MET A 60 -4.57 14.35 -19.44
CA MET A 60 -4.51 15.81 -19.40
C MET A 60 -3.82 16.25 -18.10
N PRO A 61 -2.53 16.62 -18.14
CA PRO A 61 -1.79 17.00 -16.94
C PRO A 61 -2.33 18.32 -16.37
N MET A 62 -2.44 18.37 -15.05
CA MET A 62 -2.84 19.52 -14.27
C MET A 62 -1.88 19.75 -13.09
N MET A 63 -2.01 20.91 -12.45
CA MET A 63 -1.25 21.25 -11.25
C MET A 63 -2.18 21.78 -10.19
N LEU A 64 -2.16 21.22 -8.99
CA LEU A 64 -2.79 21.78 -7.79
C LEU A 64 -1.68 22.16 -6.82
N ARG A 65 -1.60 23.44 -6.42
CA ARG A 65 -0.63 23.90 -5.40
C ARG A 65 0.83 23.47 -5.72
N ARG A 66 1.23 23.58 -6.99
CA ARG A 66 2.55 23.15 -7.54
C ARG A 66 2.80 21.63 -7.53
N GLN A 67 1.79 20.81 -7.24
CA GLN A 67 1.85 19.36 -7.38
C GLN A 67 1.19 18.95 -8.69
N GLU A 68 1.88 18.12 -9.47
CA GLU A 68 1.32 17.52 -10.69
C GLU A 68 0.12 16.63 -10.32
N THR A 69 -0.91 16.62 -11.14
CA THR A 69 -2.11 15.79 -11.05
C THR A 69 -2.68 15.74 -12.47
N GLY A 70 -3.88 15.22 -12.67
CA GLY A 70 -4.52 15.22 -13.97
C GLY A 70 -5.65 14.23 -14.02
N VAL A 71 -6.18 14.07 -15.23
CA VAL A 71 -7.27 13.13 -15.54
C VAL A 71 -7.06 12.61 -16.94
N GLU A 72 -7.48 11.38 -17.20
CA GLU A 72 -7.64 10.90 -18.57
C GLU A 72 -8.82 11.65 -19.20
N PHE A 73 -8.60 12.25 -20.39
CA PHE A 73 -9.59 13.04 -21.10
C PHE A 73 -9.82 12.46 -22.49
N ASP A 74 -11.07 12.10 -22.78
CA ASP A 74 -11.49 11.60 -24.09
C ASP A 74 -12.80 12.26 -24.52
N VAL A 75 -13.05 12.24 -25.84
CA VAL A 75 -14.25 12.83 -26.44
C VAL A 75 -14.91 11.79 -27.29
N PHE A 76 -16.19 11.56 -27.02
CA PHE A 76 -17.05 10.67 -27.79
C PHE A 76 -18.02 11.51 -28.62
N GLU A 77 -18.20 11.13 -29.88
CA GLU A 77 -19.04 11.83 -30.85
C GLU A 77 -20.25 10.97 -31.21
N GLY A 78 -21.35 11.64 -31.54
CA GLY A 78 -22.59 11.00 -31.96
C GLY A 78 -23.58 10.84 -30.81
N ARG A 79 -24.86 10.83 -31.19
CA ARG A 79 -25.98 10.70 -30.26
C ARG A 79 -25.96 9.37 -29.50
N ASP A 80 -25.52 8.29 -30.15
CA ASP A 80 -25.47 6.96 -29.55
C ASP A 80 -24.59 6.92 -28.28
N ALA A 81 -23.46 7.62 -28.28
CA ALA A 81 -22.58 7.72 -27.10
C ALA A 81 -23.25 8.48 -25.94
N VAL A 82 -24.03 9.52 -26.25
CA VAL A 82 -24.81 10.27 -25.27
C VAL A 82 -25.92 9.38 -24.69
N GLU A 83 -26.63 8.63 -25.53
CA GLU A 83 -27.72 7.75 -25.11
C GLU A 83 -27.25 6.55 -24.29
N GLU A 84 -26.06 6.02 -24.58
CA GLU A 84 -25.43 4.97 -23.77
C GLU A 84 -25.20 5.42 -22.32
N LEU A 85 -24.75 6.66 -22.12
CA LEU A 85 -24.54 7.23 -20.77
C LEU A 85 -25.86 7.49 -20.03
N LEU A 86 -26.96 7.67 -20.77
CA LEU A 86 -28.29 7.98 -20.23
C LEU A 86 -29.15 6.75 -19.97
N ARG A 87 -28.58 5.53 -20.08
CA ARG A 87 -29.24 4.29 -19.64
C ARG A 87 -29.90 4.54 -18.27
N GLY A 88 -31.21 4.31 -18.19
CA GLY A 88 -32.05 4.67 -17.04
C GLY A 88 -33.19 5.66 -17.32
N GLY A 89 -33.40 6.09 -18.57
CA GLY A 89 -34.55 6.93 -18.94
C GLY A 89 -34.40 8.42 -18.63
N ARG A 90 -33.15 8.89 -18.47
CA ARG A 90 -32.84 10.30 -18.27
C ARG A 90 -33.14 11.09 -19.53
N THR A 91 -33.85 12.21 -19.40
CA THR A 91 -34.09 13.14 -20.51
C THR A 91 -33.03 14.25 -20.49
N VAL A 92 -32.36 14.44 -21.62
CA VAL A 92 -31.43 15.56 -21.86
C VAL A 92 -31.80 16.28 -23.13
N ASP A 93 -31.21 17.45 -23.36
CA ASP A 93 -31.39 18.20 -24.60
C ASP A 93 -31.10 17.29 -25.83
N PRO A 94 -32.07 17.12 -26.76
CA PRO A 94 -31.85 16.32 -27.96
C PRO A 94 -30.74 16.89 -28.86
N ALA A 95 -30.36 18.16 -28.68
CA ALA A 95 -29.26 18.78 -29.41
C ALA A 95 -27.87 18.37 -28.89
N PHE A 96 -27.74 17.72 -27.73
CA PHE A 96 -26.46 17.18 -27.28
C PHE A 96 -26.10 15.92 -28.07
N ASP A 97 -24.99 16.01 -28.79
CA ASP A 97 -24.48 15.01 -29.73
C ASP A 97 -23.01 14.64 -29.46
N ARG A 98 -22.42 15.16 -28.37
CA ARG A 98 -21.04 14.88 -27.97
C ARG A 98 -20.92 14.75 -26.45
N CYS A 99 -19.94 13.96 -26.02
CA CYS A 99 -19.60 13.76 -24.61
C CYS A 99 -18.10 13.89 -24.38
N ALA A 100 -17.70 14.74 -23.44
CA ALA A 100 -16.33 14.79 -22.92
C ALA A 100 -16.27 13.98 -21.63
N ASN A 101 -15.34 13.03 -21.54
CA ASN A 101 -15.16 12.16 -20.39
C ASN A 101 -13.89 12.57 -19.62
N PHE A 102 -14.02 12.70 -18.30
CA PHE A 102 -12.93 12.91 -17.36
C PHE A 102 -12.84 11.70 -16.44
N ARG A 103 -11.72 10.99 -16.49
CA ARG A 103 -11.55 9.72 -15.79
C ARG A 103 -10.30 9.72 -14.91
N TRP A 104 -10.39 9.09 -13.74
CA TRP A 104 -9.27 8.97 -12.79
C TRP A 104 -9.21 7.59 -12.10
N GLY A 105 -8.03 7.28 -11.52
CA GLY A 105 -7.71 5.98 -10.92
C GLY A 105 -7.78 5.96 -9.39
N GLY A 106 -8.79 6.59 -8.80
CA GLY A 106 -9.03 6.59 -7.35
C GLY A 106 -8.25 7.62 -6.52
N ASP A 107 -7.30 8.36 -7.09
CA ASP A 107 -6.64 9.48 -6.38
C ASP A 107 -7.63 10.63 -6.16
N GLU A 108 -7.89 11.01 -4.90
CA GLU A 108 -8.84 12.07 -4.57
C GLU A 108 -8.50 13.42 -5.20
N THR A 109 -7.20 13.73 -5.40
CA THR A 109 -6.81 14.99 -6.04
C THR A 109 -7.11 14.96 -7.53
N GLU A 110 -6.90 13.83 -8.20
CA GLU A 110 -7.32 13.60 -9.59
C GLU A 110 -8.85 13.64 -9.74
N ALA A 111 -9.59 13.07 -8.78
CA ALA A 111 -11.05 13.15 -8.73
C ALA A 111 -11.53 14.61 -8.70
N VAL A 112 -10.98 15.40 -7.78
CA VAL A 112 -11.31 16.83 -7.67
C VAL A 112 -10.87 17.60 -8.91
N ALA A 113 -9.72 17.26 -9.51
CA ALA A 113 -9.28 17.85 -10.76
C ALA A 113 -10.29 17.60 -11.89
N GLY A 114 -10.77 16.36 -12.03
CA GLY A 114 -11.83 15.96 -12.96
C GLY A 114 -13.12 16.73 -12.72
N MET A 115 -13.58 16.80 -11.47
CA MET A 115 -14.80 17.53 -11.10
C MET A 115 -14.72 19.02 -11.41
N CYS A 116 -13.60 19.66 -11.07
CA CYS A 116 -13.36 21.07 -11.37
C CYS A 116 -13.32 21.34 -12.88
N ALA A 117 -12.67 20.46 -13.64
CA ALA A 117 -12.56 20.59 -15.09
C ALA A 117 -13.90 20.35 -15.81
N ALA A 118 -14.66 19.34 -15.38
CA ALA A 118 -15.98 19.04 -15.92
C ALA A 118 -16.98 20.19 -15.67
N ALA A 119 -17.01 20.73 -14.43
CA ALA A 119 -17.85 21.88 -14.11
C ALA A 119 -17.47 23.13 -14.95
N ALA A 120 -16.17 23.42 -15.08
CA ALA A 120 -15.69 24.53 -15.89
C ALA A 120 -15.99 24.36 -17.39
N LEU A 121 -15.85 23.14 -17.91
CA LEU A 121 -16.16 22.84 -19.31
C LEU A 121 -17.67 23.01 -19.57
N ALA A 122 -18.53 22.48 -18.71
CA ALA A 122 -19.98 22.62 -18.83
C ALA A 122 -20.40 24.10 -18.93
N GLY A 123 -19.79 24.98 -18.12
CA GLY A 123 -20.04 26.42 -18.20
C GLY A 123 -19.61 27.07 -19.52
N LEU A 124 -18.53 26.60 -20.14
CA LEU A 124 -18.05 27.12 -21.42
C LEU A 124 -18.89 26.70 -22.62
N VAL A 125 -19.45 25.48 -22.58
CA VAL A 125 -20.18 24.89 -23.71
C VAL A 125 -21.70 24.90 -23.54
N GLY A 126 -22.20 25.46 -22.43
CA GLY A 126 -23.62 25.36 -22.06
C GLY A 126 -24.07 23.92 -21.89
N GLY A 127 -23.16 23.06 -21.41
CA GLY A 127 -23.35 21.62 -21.28
C GLY A 127 -23.93 21.21 -19.95
N LEU A 128 -24.10 19.90 -19.80
CA LEU A 128 -24.62 19.27 -18.60
C LEU A 128 -23.64 18.22 -18.09
N VAL A 129 -23.49 18.11 -16.76
CA VAL A 129 -22.56 17.19 -16.13
C VAL A 129 -23.28 15.91 -15.69
N ILE A 130 -22.71 14.74 -15.96
CA ILE A 130 -23.17 13.47 -15.39
C ILE A 130 -22.06 12.92 -14.50
N ASP A 131 -22.41 12.63 -13.27
CA ASP A 131 -21.60 11.91 -12.29
C ASP A 131 -22.10 10.45 -12.27
N GLU A 132 -21.20 9.48 -12.42
CA GLU A 132 -21.58 8.06 -12.47
C GLU A 132 -22.29 7.58 -11.19
N TYR A 133 -22.06 8.23 -10.06
CA TYR A 133 -22.67 7.89 -8.78
C TYR A 133 -24.01 8.57 -8.55
N GLN A 134 -24.40 9.52 -9.41
CA GLN A 134 -25.65 10.25 -9.27
C GLN A 134 -26.61 9.90 -10.40
N ASP A 135 -27.82 9.51 -10.01
CA ASP A 135 -28.89 9.21 -10.96
C ASP A 135 -29.33 10.44 -11.77
N ALA A 136 -29.01 11.65 -11.29
CA ALA A 136 -29.46 12.90 -11.87
C ALA A 136 -28.34 13.69 -12.57
N PRO A 137 -28.60 14.18 -13.80
CA PRO A 137 -27.87 15.28 -14.42
C PRO A 137 -27.59 16.47 -13.49
N LEU A 138 -26.33 16.92 -13.42
CA LEU A 138 -25.92 18.09 -12.64
C LEU A 138 -25.91 19.35 -13.51
N THR A 139 -26.56 20.40 -13.01
CA THR A 139 -26.42 21.76 -13.55
C THR A 139 -25.02 22.30 -13.28
N LEU A 140 -24.62 23.39 -13.96
CA LEU A 140 -23.34 24.06 -13.72
C LEU A 140 -23.12 24.38 -12.24
N ASP A 141 -24.10 24.99 -11.58
CA ASP A 141 -23.99 25.38 -10.18
C ASP A 141 -23.90 24.17 -9.25
N ALA A 142 -24.65 23.10 -9.54
CA ALA A 142 -24.60 21.87 -8.77
C ALA A 142 -23.23 21.17 -8.91
N ALA A 143 -22.71 21.07 -10.14
CA ALA A 143 -21.40 20.50 -10.42
C ALA A 143 -20.27 21.34 -9.81
N ALA A 144 -20.33 22.66 -9.93
CA ALA A 144 -19.35 23.55 -9.30
C ALA A 144 -19.42 23.48 -7.77
N GLY A 145 -20.62 23.41 -7.20
CA GLY A 145 -20.83 23.23 -5.77
C GLY A 145 -20.26 21.90 -5.25
N LEU A 146 -20.47 20.80 -5.98
CA LEU A 146 -19.87 19.50 -5.70
C LEU A 146 -18.34 19.59 -5.72
N ALA A 147 -17.77 20.10 -6.81
CA ALA A 147 -16.33 20.26 -6.95
C ALA A 147 -15.71 21.10 -5.82
N ARG A 148 -16.37 22.18 -5.37
CA ARG A 148 -15.91 23.00 -4.23
C ARG A 148 -15.91 22.23 -2.91
N ARG A 149 -16.92 21.39 -2.64
CA ARG A 149 -16.98 20.58 -1.42
C ARG A 149 -15.81 19.60 -1.36
N HIS A 150 -15.55 18.87 -2.45
CA HIS A 150 -14.42 17.94 -2.48
C HIS A 150 -13.07 18.68 -2.48
N LEU A 151 -12.96 19.84 -3.16
CA LEU A 151 -11.76 20.66 -3.07
C LEU A 151 -11.48 21.16 -1.64
N ALA A 152 -12.53 21.46 -0.86
CA ALA A 152 -12.40 21.87 0.53
C ALA A 152 -12.05 20.71 1.47
N SER A 153 -12.42 19.47 1.12
CA SER A 153 -12.03 18.27 1.87
C SER A 153 -10.60 17.82 1.58
N LEU A 154 -10.00 18.26 0.45
CA LEU A 154 -8.60 17.97 0.19
C LEU A 154 -7.72 18.55 1.29
N PRO A 155 -6.80 17.76 1.86
CA PRO A 155 -5.88 18.26 2.88
C PRO A 155 -5.08 19.45 2.33
N PRO A 156 -4.75 20.46 3.15
CA PRO A 156 -3.84 21.53 2.74
C PRO A 156 -2.56 20.89 2.18
N SER A 157 -2.06 21.37 1.03
CA SER A 157 -0.85 20.80 0.42
C SER A 157 0.30 20.93 1.40
N ARG A 158 0.67 19.79 1.98
CA ARG A 158 1.79 19.63 2.88
C ARG A 158 2.61 18.47 2.30
N ALA A 159 3.91 18.72 2.18
CA ALA A 159 4.96 17.86 1.64
C ALA A 159 5.14 17.72 0.09
N PRO A 160 6.40 17.64 -0.37
CA PRO A 160 6.75 17.24 -1.73
C PRO A 160 6.37 15.78 -2.01
N ARG A 161 5.93 15.47 -3.24
CA ARG A 161 5.52 14.11 -3.62
C ARG A 161 6.66 13.09 -3.44
N PRO A 162 6.34 11.83 -3.06
CA PRO A 162 7.29 10.74 -2.92
C PRO A 162 8.19 10.53 -4.13
N ARG A 163 7.71 10.79 -5.35
CA ARG A 163 8.44 10.44 -6.59
C ARG A 163 9.82 11.11 -6.71
N LEU A 164 9.92 12.42 -6.42
CA LEU A 164 11.21 13.12 -6.45
C LEU A 164 12.13 12.63 -5.32
N GLY A 165 11.55 12.28 -4.17
CA GLY A 165 12.27 11.65 -3.07
C GLY A 165 12.82 10.28 -3.46
N LEU A 166 11.97 9.39 -3.97
CA LEU A 166 12.32 8.02 -4.37
C LEU A 166 13.36 8.00 -5.47
N GLN A 167 13.21 8.82 -6.52
CA GLN A 167 14.21 8.89 -7.58
C GLN A 167 15.58 9.29 -7.03
N ARG A 168 15.63 10.24 -6.09
CA ARG A 168 16.88 10.63 -5.42
C ARG A 168 17.46 9.50 -4.58
N LEU A 169 16.63 8.80 -3.78
CA LEU A 169 17.07 7.69 -2.94
C LEU A 169 17.59 6.52 -3.77
N LEU A 170 16.91 6.18 -4.87
CA LEU A 170 17.23 5.02 -5.71
C LEU A 170 18.26 5.32 -6.79
N ARG A 171 18.64 6.60 -7.01
CA ARG A 171 19.56 6.98 -8.08
C ARG A 171 20.85 6.16 -8.11
N PRO A 172 21.57 5.96 -6.99
CA PRO A 172 22.81 5.18 -7.00
C PRO A 172 22.59 3.73 -7.43
N LEU A 173 21.45 3.14 -7.07
CA LEU A 173 21.10 1.77 -7.47
C LEU A 173 20.73 1.70 -8.96
N LEU A 174 19.92 2.64 -9.44
CA LEU A 174 19.51 2.70 -10.85
C LEU A 174 20.69 2.96 -11.80
N ASP A 175 21.69 3.74 -11.38
CA ASP A 175 22.93 3.94 -12.14
C ASP A 175 23.80 2.66 -12.16
N LEU A 176 23.73 1.84 -11.11
CA LEU A 176 24.51 0.60 -10.96
C LEU A 176 23.85 -0.61 -11.65
N ARG A 177 22.51 -0.65 -11.70
CA ARG A 177 21.71 -1.81 -12.11
C ARG A 177 20.82 -1.48 -13.30
N PRO A 178 21.30 -1.69 -14.55
CA PRO A 178 20.54 -1.38 -15.76
C PRO A 178 19.32 -2.29 -15.97
N ASP A 179 19.29 -3.43 -15.27
CA ASP A 179 18.14 -4.33 -15.19
C ASP A 179 17.00 -3.78 -14.32
N LEU A 180 17.17 -2.64 -13.64
CA LEU A 180 16.14 -2.00 -12.84
C LEU A 180 15.66 -0.68 -13.45
N ALA A 181 14.36 -0.41 -13.32
CA ALA A 181 13.78 0.86 -13.72
C ALA A 181 12.71 1.34 -12.73
N LEU A 182 12.59 2.66 -12.57
CA LEU A 182 11.61 3.28 -11.69
C LEU A 182 10.44 3.86 -12.50
N PHE A 183 9.27 3.22 -12.42
CA PHE A 183 8.03 3.65 -13.07
C PHE A 183 7.06 4.21 -12.03
N GLY A 184 6.98 5.55 -11.95
CA GLY A 184 6.18 6.22 -10.94
C GLY A 184 6.72 5.93 -9.53
N ASN A 185 6.04 5.05 -8.81
CA ASN A 185 6.38 4.59 -7.47
C ASN A 185 6.72 3.08 -7.42
N ARG A 186 7.09 2.49 -8.56
CA ARG A 186 7.47 1.07 -8.66
C ARG A 186 8.90 0.95 -9.16
N LEU A 187 9.78 0.32 -8.38
CA LEU A 187 11.08 -0.15 -8.87
C LEU A 187 10.88 -1.54 -9.46
N VAL A 188 11.11 -1.72 -10.76
CA VAL A 188 10.73 -2.91 -11.53
C VAL A 188 11.96 -3.54 -12.17
N VAL A 189 11.99 -4.88 -12.22
CA VAL A 189 12.99 -5.68 -12.94
C VAL A 189 12.68 -5.73 -14.44
N ARG A 190 13.69 -5.55 -15.28
CA ARG A 190 13.62 -5.59 -16.75
C ARG A 190 14.26 -6.87 -17.33
N PRO A 191 13.78 -7.32 -18.50
CA PRO A 191 12.45 -7.02 -19.07
C PRO A 191 11.32 -7.54 -18.16
N VAL A 192 10.16 -6.90 -18.28
CA VAL A 192 8.88 -7.35 -17.75
C VAL A 192 8.17 -8.11 -18.86
N ARG A 193 7.82 -9.38 -18.63
CA ARG A 193 7.00 -10.16 -19.56
C ARG A 193 5.59 -10.28 -18.99
N HIS A 194 5.32 -11.36 -18.27
CA HIS A 194 4.01 -11.67 -17.70
C HIS A 194 3.87 -11.17 -16.25
N LEU A 195 4.97 -11.12 -15.50
CA LEU A 195 4.99 -10.72 -14.10
C LEU A 195 5.77 -9.41 -13.90
N LEU A 196 5.09 -8.40 -13.37
CA LEU A 196 5.72 -7.20 -12.81
C LEU A 196 6.35 -7.53 -11.46
N ARG A 197 7.67 -7.68 -11.46
CA ARG A 197 8.48 -8.03 -10.28
C ARG A 197 9.31 -6.83 -9.81
N GLY A 198 9.36 -6.58 -8.50
CA GLY A 198 10.13 -5.46 -7.96
C GLY A 198 9.74 -5.00 -6.56
N ALA A 199 9.80 -3.68 -6.32
CA ALA A 199 9.31 -3.03 -5.11
C ALA A 199 8.27 -1.93 -5.42
N LEU A 200 7.18 -1.89 -4.66
CA LEU A 200 6.17 -0.84 -4.69
C LEU A 200 6.40 0.11 -3.51
N PHE A 201 6.31 1.42 -3.78
CA PHE A 201 6.45 2.48 -2.78
C PHE A 201 5.13 3.23 -2.60
N GLY A 202 4.46 3.03 -1.47
CA GLY A 202 3.20 3.71 -1.18
C GLY A 202 3.39 4.94 -0.33
N ARG A 203 2.34 5.75 -0.21
CA ARG A 203 2.32 6.83 0.76
C ARG A 203 2.15 6.25 2.17
N GLY A 204 2.89 6.79 3.13
CA GLY A 204 2.64 6.56 4.55
C GLY A 204 1.54 7.48 5.09
N ASP A 205 1.27 7.38 6.39
CA ASP A 205 0.22 8.17 7.03
C ASP A 205 0.68 9.61 7.29
N ASP A 206 1.97 9.79 7.59
CA ASP A 206 2.57 11.11 7.82
C ASP A 206 3.26 11.70 6.57
N ASP A 207 3.44 13.02 6.61
CA ASP A 207 4.15 13.77 5.58
C ASP A 207 5.60 13.32 5.44
N GLY A 208 5.97 12.88 4.24
CA GLY A 208 7.30 12.36 3.93
C GLY A 208 7.48 10.89 4.27
N GLU A 209 6.49 10.25 4.91
CA GLU A 209 6.49 8.80 5.07
C GLU A 209 6.08 8.07 3.79
N PHE A 210 6.65 6.89 3.61
CA PHE A 210 6.26 5.97 2.56
C PHE A 210 6.19 4.55 3.12
N ARG A 211 5.65 3.62 2.33
CA ARG A 211 5.65 2.19 2.66
C ARG A 211 6.35 1.45 1.55
N VAL A 212 7.04 0.36 1.89
CA VAL A 212 7.76 -0.48 0.93
C VAL A 212 7.11 -1.85 0.90
N TRP A 213 6.82 -2.34 -0.29
CA TRP A 213 6.33 -3.69 -0.50
C TRP A 213 7.16 -4.40 -1.55
N ARG A 214 7.48 -5.68 -1.32
CA ARG A 214 7.86 -6.59 -2.42
C ARG A 214 6.69 -6.66 -3.39
N THR A 215 6.89 -6.58 -4.71
CA THR A 215 5.81 -6.73 -5.71
C THR A 215 6.08 -7.86 -6.69
N ILE A 216 5.09 -8.73 -6.85
CA ILE A 216 4.94 -9.69 -7.95
C ILE A 216 3.49 -9.59 -8.40
N GLU A 217 3.26 -9.07 -9.61
CA GLU A 217 1.95 -8.65 -10.12
C GLU A 217 1.75 -9.18 -11.55
N PRO A 218 0.74 -10.01 -11.83
CA PRO A 218 0.47 -10.42 -13.21
C PRO A 218 -0.04 -9.25 -14.05
N LEU A 219 0.62 -8.93 -15.17
CA LEU A 219 0.19 -7.85 -16.08
C LEU A 219 -1.17 -8.13 -16.74
N TYR A 220 -1.60 -9.39 -16.73
CA TYR A 220 -2.87 -9.85 -17.28
C TYR A 220 -4.03 -9.83 -16.27
N GLY A 221 -3.80 -9.33 -15.04
CA GLY A 221 -4.82 -9.19 -14.00
C GLY A 221 -5.89 -8.13 -14.30
N GLU A 222 -7.09 -8.35 -13.76
CA GLU A 222 -8.20 -7.37 -13.76
C GLU A 222 -8.33 -6.66 -12.41
N ASP A 223 -7.92 -7.34 -11.34
CA ASP A 223 -7.99 -6.82 -9.99
C ASP A 223 -6.89 -5.77 -9.80
N GLU A 224 -7.25 -4.62 -9.21
CA GLU A 224 -6.24 -3.78 -8.56
C GLU A 224 -5.43 -4.66 -7.61
N PRO A 225 -4.14 -4.36 -7.38
CA PRO A 225 -3.37 -5.04 -6.37
C PRO A 225 -4.06 -4.78 -5.01
N ASN A 226 -5.03 -5.62 -4.66
CA ASN A 226 -5.80 -5.55 -3.44
C ASN A 226 -4.84 -5.89 -2.30
N ASP A 227 -4.25 -4.82 -1.80
CA ASP A 227 -3.83 -4.48 -0.45
C ASP A 227 -3.54 -5.61 0.55
N PHE A 228 -2.69 -6.59 0.25
CA PHE A 228 -2.22 -7.53 1.28
C PHE A 228 -0.76 -7.94 1.19
N ARG A 229 0.03 -7.18 0.44
CA ARG A 229 1.48 -7.31 0.59
C ARG A 229 1.83 -6.83 1.98
N THR A 230 2.44 -7.70 2.79
CA THR A 230 2.93 -7.25 4.11
C THR A 230 3.96 -6.17 3.84
N ALA A 231 3.63 -4.93 4.23
CA ALA A 231 4.57 -3.84 4.14
C ALA A 231 5.83 -4.27 4.86
N ILE A 232 6.98 -4.13 4.21
CA ILE A 232 8.24 -4.33 4.88
C ILE A 232 8.31 -3.27 5.96
N ALA A 233 8.41 -3.73 7.21
CA ALA A 233 8.48 -2.84 8.34
C ALA A 233 9.67 -1.90 8.14
N GLY A 234 9.54 -0.63 8.50
CA GLY A 234 10.68 0.26 8.43
C GLY A 234 10.31 1.71 8.67
N PRO A 235 11.28 2.53 9.11
CA PRO A 235 11.12 3.96 9.36
C PRO A 235 11.24 4.76 8.06
N TRP A 236 10.43 4.38 7.07
CA TRP A 236 10.45 4.90 5.71
C TRP A 236 10.00 6.37 5.68
N ASN A 237 10.93 7.29 5.94
CA ASN A 237 10.67 8.72 5.86
C ASN A 237 11.78 9.41 5.06
N PHE A 238 11.42 10.18 4.04
CA PHE A 238 12.37 10.92 3.19
C PHE A 238 13.23 11.94 3.96
N SER A 239 12.81 12.38 5.15
CA SER A 239 13.58 13.29 6.00
C SER A 239 14.67 12.59 6.83
N HIS A 240 14.62 11.27 6.96
CA HIS A 240 15.62 10.53 7.72
C HIS A 240 16.92 10.40 6.92
N GLY A 241 18.04 10.86 7.49
CA GLY A 241 19.34 10.88 6.81
C GLY A 241 19.85 9.49 6.38
N PHE A 242 19.33 8.42 7.00
CA PHE A 242 19.72 7.03 6.76
C PHE A 242 18.72 6.24 5.93
N VAL A 243 17.62 6.85 5.49
CA VAL A 243 16.58 6.13 4.74
C VAL A 243 17.13 5.56 3.45
N GLN A 244 18.11 6.22 2.82
CA GLN A 244 18.74 5.72 1.60
C GLN A 244 19.52 4.41 1.84
N PRO A 245 20.58 4.37 2.67
CA PRO A 245 21.32 3.12 2.87
C PRO A 245 20.43 1.99 3.40
N LEU A 246 19.51 2.30 4.32
CA LEU A 246 18.55 1.32 4.83
C LEU A 246 17.67 0.73 3.72
N LEU A 247 17.09 1.59 2.87
CA LEU A 247 16.24 1.15 1.77
C LEU A 247 17.00 0.26 0.79
N LEU A 248 18.22 0.66 0.41
CA LEU A 248 19.03 -0.10 -0.54
C LEU A 248 19.40 -1.49 0.00
N GLU A 249 19.70 -1.59 1.29
CA GLU A 249 19.99 -2.87 1.94
C GLU A 249 18.75 -3.76 2.05
N VAL A 250 17.59 -3.19 2.43
CA VAL A 250 16.32 -3.95 2.47
C VAL A 250 15.93 -4.44 1.09
N LEU A 251 16.13 -3.65 0.03
CA LEU A 251 15.95 -4.11 -1.33
C LEU A 251 16.87 -5.31 -1.63
N ALA A 252 18.14 -5.22 -1.26
CA ALA A 252 19.14 -6.25 -1.52
C ALA A 252 18.90 -7.56 -0.76
N GLU A 253 18.46 -7.47 0.49
CA GLU A 253 18.44 -8.60 1.42
C GLU A 253 17.07 -9.23 1.60
N GLU A 254 15.99 -8.47 1.42
CA GLU A 254 14.63 -8.90 1.80
C GLU A 254 13.66 -8.92 0.62
N ILE A 255 13.86 -8.09 -0.40
CA ILE A 255 12.99 -8.06 -1.59
C ILE A 255 13.57 -8.92 -2.70
N PHE A 256 14.74 -8.54 -3.20
CA PHE A 256 15.26 -9.08 -4.45
C PHE A 256 15.67 -10.56 -4.42
N PRO A 257 16.14 -11.13 -3.30
CA PRO A 257 16.38 -12.56 -3.21
C PRO A 257 15.12 -13.38 -3.51
N THR A 258 13.98 -13.04 -2.90
CA THR A 258 12.72 -13.75 -3.17
C THR A 258 12.18 -13.48 -4.58
N LEU A 259 12.39 -12.27 -5.13
CA LEU A 259 12.04 -12.00 -6.53
C LEU A 259 12.85 -12.84 -7.51
N ALA A 260 14.11 -13.13 -7.19
CA ALA A 260 15.00 -13.94 -8.03
C ALA A 260 14.52 -15.39 -8.14
N GLU A 261 13.78 -15.89 -7.14
CA GLU A 261 13.19 -17.23 -7.12
C GLU A 261 11.92 -17.33 -7.98
N THR A 262 11.28 -16.19 -8.31
CA THR A 262 10.04 -16.17 -9.09
C THR A 262 10.31 -15.75 -10.54
N THR A 263 10.42 -16.75 -11.43
CA THR A 263 10.67 -16.52 -12.86
C THR A 263 9.57 -17.07 -13.76
N THR A 264 8.70 -17.92 -13.23
CA THR A 264 7.60 -18.54 -13.97
C THR A 264 6.24 -18.25 -13.32
N LEU A 265 5.16 -18.45 -14.08
CA LEU A 265 3.80 -18.40 -13.53
C LEU A 265 3.57 -19.47 -12.45
N ALA A 266 4.25 -20.61 -12.54
CA ALA A 266 4.19 -21.67 -11.53
C ALA A 266 4.89 -21.27 -10.23
N ASP A 267 6.02 -20.56 -10.29
CA ASP A 267 6.68 -20.00 -9.11
C ASP A 267 5.81 -18.93 -8.44
N PHE A 268 5.15 -18.09 -9.25
CA PHE A 268 4.20 -17.11 -8.73
C PHE A 268 3.06 -17.77 -7.96
N VAL A 269 2.46 -18.86 -8.50
CA VAL A 269 1.43 -19.63 -7.79
C VAL A 269 1.94 -20.17 -6.45
N ARG A 270 3.20 -20.60 -6.39
CA ARG A 270 3.84 -21.07 -5.15
C ARG A 270 4.04 -19.93 -4.14
N ASP A 271 4.43 -18.73 -4.61
CA ASP A 271 4.61 -17.55 -3.74
C ASP A 271 3.31 -17.07 -3.09
N ILE A 272 2.17 -17.24 -3.78
CA ILE A 272 0.84 -16.85 -3.29
C ILE A 272 0.06 -18.01 -2.65
N GLU A 273 0.66 -19.19 -2.50
CA GLU A 273 -0.01 -20.34 -1.93
C GLU A 273 -0.43 -20.07 -0.48
N GLY A 274 -1.71 -20.32 -0.16
CA GLY A 274 -2.29 -20.00 1.15
C GLY A 274 -2.70 -18.53 1.33
N ALA A 275 -2.44 -17.65 0.37
CA ALA A 275 -2.95 -16.29 0.39
C ALA A 275 -4.43 -16.27 -0.04
N HIS A 276 -5.32 -15.96 0.91
CA HIS A 276 -6.73 -15.71 0.60
C HIS A 276 -6.87 -14.54 -0.39
N ASN A 277 -7.83 -14.63 -1.30
CA ASN A 277 -8.14 -13.68 -2.39
C ASN A 277 -7.23 -13.76 -3.62
N TRP A 278 -6.23 -14.65 -3.65
CA TRP A 278 -5.38 -14.87 -4.83
C TRP A 278 -5.82 -16.06 -5.68
N GLU A 279 -6.96 -16.67 -5.35
CA GLU A 279 -7.53 -17.81 -6.06
C GLU A 279 -7.64 -17.59 -7.58
N MET A 280 -8.06 -16.39 -8.02
CA MET A 280 -8.22 -16.09 -9.46
C MET A 280 -6.88 -15.91 -10.16
N ALA A 281 -5.97 -15.20 -9.50
CA ALA A 281 -4.62 -15.01 -10.01
C ALA A 281 -3.91 -16.35 -10.14
N ALA A 282 -4.02 -17.22 -9.12
CA ALA A 282 -3.47 -18.57 -9.15
C ALA A 282 -4.08 -19.42 -10.28
N PHE A 283 -5.42 -19.41 -10.41
CA PHE A 283 -6.10 -20.12 -11.49
C PHE A 283 -5.64 -19.66 -12.88
N ARG A 284 -5.63 -18.33 -13.13
CA ARG A 284 -5.20 -17.75 -14.42
C ARG A 284 -3.73 -18.07 -14.69
N ALA A 285 -2.86 -17.97 -13.69
CA ALA A 285 -1.44 -18.29 -13.80
C ALA A 285 -1.20 -19.77 -14.14
N LEU A 286 -1.91 -20.70 -13.50
CA LEU A 286 -1.83 -22.13 -13.84
C LEU A 286 -2.32 -22.39 -15.26
N LEU A 287 -3.45 -21.80 -15.65
CA LEU A 287 -4.02 -21.99 -16.98
C LEU A 287 -3.10 -21.45 -18.08
N LEU A 288 -2.60 -20.21 -17.93
CA LEU A 288 -1.67 -19.56 -18.86
C LEU A 288 -0.27 -20.18 -18.83
N GLY A 289 0.13 -20.77 -17.70
CA GLY A 289 1.36 -21.55 -17.53
C GLY A 289 1.33 -22.91 -18.23
N GLY A 290 0.19 -23.32 -18.80
CA GLY A 290 0.03 -24.62 -19.45
C GLY A 290 -0.21 -25.77 -18.47
N GLU A 291 -0.64 -25.47 -17.25
CA GLU A 291 -0.90 -26.42 -16.16
C GLU A 291 -2.40 -26.65 -15.95
N ARG A 292 -3.10 -27.01 -17.03
CA ARG A 292 -4.57 -27.10 -17.08
C ARG A 292 -5.16 -28.09 -16.07
N GLU A 293 -4.46 -29.18 -15.76
CA GLU A 293 -4.90 -30.16 -14.76
C GLU A 293 -4.92 -29.55 -13.35
N ARG A 294 -3.87 -28.85 -12.94
CA ARG A 294 -3.82 -28.13 -11.65
C ARG A 294 -4.85 -27.00 -11.60
N ALA A 295 -5.04 -26.27 -12.69
CA ALA A 295 -6.11 -25.26 -12.79
C ALA A 295 -7.50 -25.89 -12.61
N THR A 296 -7.73 -27.08 -13.17
CA THR A 296 -9.00 -27.83 -13.03
C THR A 296 -9.23 -28.28 -11.59
N ALA A 297 -8.21 -28.86 -10.95
CA ALA A 297 -8.29 -29.29 -9.55
C ALA A 297 -8.59 -28.11 -8.60
N LEU A 298 -8.05 -26.93 -8.88
CA LEU A 298 -8.33 -25.71 -8.11
C LEU A 298 -9.80 -25.27 -8.25
N VAL A 299 -10.38 -25.39 -9.45
CA VAL A 299 -11.82 -25.13 -9.67
C VAL A 299 -12.69 -26.12 -8.91
N GLU A 300 -12.34 -27.41 -8.91
CA GLU A 300 -13.04 -28.45 -8.14
C GLU A 300 -12.95 -28.22 -6.63
N GLU A 301 -11.88 -27.59 -6.15
CA GLU A 301 -11.81 -27.13 -4.77
C GLU A 301 -12.80 -26.01 -4.50
N PHE A 302 -12.90 -25.00 -5.37
CA PHE A 302 -13.87 -23.91 -5.22
C PHE A 302 -15.31 -24.40 -5.27
N GLU A 303 -15.62 -25.36 -6.12
CA GLU A 303 -16.94 -25.99 -6.21
C GLU A 303 -17.32 -26.73 -4.91
N ARG A 304 -16.34 -27.21 -4.15
CA ARG A 304 -16.56 -27.87 -2.85
C ARG A 304 -16.70 -26.90 -1.68
N ARG A 305 -16.23 -25.66 -1.81
CA ARG A 305 -16.36 -24.64 -0.75
C ARG A 305 -17.80 -24.11 -0.72
N GLU A 306 -18.36 -23.97 0.47
CA GLU A 306 -19.69 -23.38 0.65
C GLU A 306 -19.64 -21.85 0.44
N GLY A 307 -20.64 -21.28 -0.23
CA GLY A 307 -20.80 -19.84 -0.44
C GLY A 307 -21.15 -19.45 -1.88
N THR A 308 -22.11 -18.55 -2.07
CA THR A 308 -22.61 -18.14 -3.39
C THR A 308 -21.54 -17.49 -4.28
N GLY A 309 -20.55 -16.82 -3.68
CA GLY A 309 -19.42 -16.22 -4.40
C GLY A 309 -18.54 -17.25 -5.10
N TYR A 310 -18.26 -18.39 -4.46
CA TYR A 310 -17.42 -19.44 -5.03
C TYR A 310 -18.08 -20.16 -6.21
N VAL A 311 -19.42 -20.25 -6.24
CA VAL A 311 -20.15 -20.86 -7.36
C VAL A 311 -20.03 -20.02 -8.64
N GLN A 312 -20.23 -18.70 -8.53
CA GLN A 312 -20.07 -17.79 -9.68
C GLN A 312 -18.63 -17.81 -10.19
N PHE A 313 -17.68 -17.80 -9.24
CA PHE A 313 -16.26 -17.89 -9.52
C PHE A 313 -15.89 -19.18 -10.26
N ALA A 314 -16.30 -20.34 -9.75
CA ALA A 314 -16.06 -21.63 -10.37
C ALA A 314 -16.69 -21.72 -11.77
N THR A 315 -17.91 -21.21 -11.93
CA THR A 315 -18.60 -21.16 -13.23
C THR A 315 -17.77 -20.37 -14.26
N PHE A 316 -17.24 -19.21 -13.88
CA PHE A 316 -16.36 -18.41 -14.73
C PHE A 316 -15.06 -19.15 -15.07
N CYS A 317 -14.43 -19.81 -14.09
CA CYS A 317 -13.23 -20.59 -14.32
C CYS A 317 -13.48 -21.79 -15.26
N ARG A 318 -14.62 -22.48 -15.14
CA ARG A 318 -15.03 -23.55 -16.06
C ARG A 318 -15.19 -23.04 -17.50
N LEU A 319 -15.74 -21.83 -17.67
CA LEU A 319 -15.81 -21.20 -18.98
C LEU A 319 -14.41 -20.99 -19.57
N LEU A 320 -13.48 -20.40 -18.81
CA LEU A 320 -12.10 -20.19 -19.25
C LEU A 320 -11.36 -21.50 -19.54
N LEU A 321 -11.61 -22.56 -18.75
CA LEU A 321 -11.09 -23.91 -19.00
C LEU A 321 -11.61 -24.52 -20.31
N GLY A 322 -12.68 -23.99 -20.92
CA GLY A 322 -13.17 -24.43 -22.22
C GLY A 322 -12.50 -23.74 -23.41
N TRP A 323 -11.71 -22.68 -23.19
CA TRP A 323 -11.13 -21.88 -24.27
C TRP A 323 -9.90 -22.58 -24.89
N ASP A 324 -9.66 -22.30 -26.17
CA ASP A 324 -8.42 -22.68 -26.83
C ASP A 324 -7.24 -21.87 -26.27
N ALA A 325 -6.07 -22.49 -26.15
CA ALA A 325 -4.90 -21.87 -25.53
C ALA A 325 -4.41 -20.64 -26.32
N ALA A 326 -4.46 -20.68 -27.66
CA ALA A 326 -4.03 -19.55 -28.49
C ALA A 326 -5.03 -18.38 -28.43
N GLU A 327 -6.33 -18.66 -28.37
CA GLU A 327 -7.35 -17.63 -28.16
C GLU A 327 -7.22 -16.97 -26.79
N LEU A 328 -7.04 -17.78 -25.74
CA LEU A 328 -6.86 -17.31 -24.37
C LEU A 328 -5.61 -16.45 -24.24
N GLY A 329 -4.47 -16.94 -24.76
CA GLY A 329 -3.19 -16.25 -24.69
C GLY A 329 -3.19 -14.92 -25.47
N ARG A 330 -3.83 -14.87 -26.64
CA ARG A 330 -4.04 -13.61 -27.37
C ARG A 330 -4.80 -12.59 -26.53
N ARG A 331 -5.94 -12.98 -25.94
CA ARG A 331 -6.77 -12.09 -25.12
C ARG A 331 -5.98 -11.49 -23.95
N TYR A 332 -5.20 -12.32 -23.24
CA TYR A 332 -4.44 -11.83 -22.10
C TYR A 332 -3.21 -11.03 -22.51
N ARG A 333 -2.56 -11.29 -23.65
CA ARG A 333 -1.53 -10.39 -24.18
C ARG A 333 -2.06 -9.01 -24.54
N ASP A 334 -3.26 -8.94 -25.14
CA ASP A 334 -3.92 -7.67 -25.42
C ASP A 334 -4.15 -6.88 -24.11
N ARG A 335 -4.50 -7.60 -23.04
CA ARG A 335 -4.61 -7.01 -21.70
C ARG A 335 -3.26 -6.55 -21.15
N GLU A 336 -2.21 -7.37 -21.23
CA GLU A 336 -0.85 -6.99 -20.83
C GLU A 336 -0.40 -5.71 -21.54
N ALA A 337 -0.70 -5.57 -22.84
CA ALA A 337 -0.39 -4.38 -23.61
C ALA A 337 -1.10 -3.12 -23.07
N VAL A 338 -2.37 -3.25 -22.68
CA VAL A 338 -3.13 -2.16 -22.05
C VAL A 338 -2.51 -1.79 -20.70
N VAL A 339 -2.22 -2.77 -19.85
CA VAL A 339 -1.64 -2.53 -18.52
C VAL A 339 -0.23 -1.93 -18.63
N ALA A 340 0.61 -2.47 -19.51
CA ALA A 340 1.96 -1.94 -19.77
C ALA A 340 1.92 -0.48 -20.26
N LYS A 341 0.93 -0.13 -21.08
CA LYS A 341 0.70 1.25 -21.51
C LYS A 341 0.27 2.16 -20.35
N VAL A 342 -0.68 1.72 -19.52
CA VAL A 342 -1.16 2.46 -18.34
C VAL A 342 -0.02 2.71 -17.35
N LEU A 343 0.78 1.68 -17.08
CA LEU A 343 1.95 1.76 -16.20
C LEU A 343 3.15 2.47 -16.83
N LYS A 344 3.07 2.83 -18.13
CA LYS A 344 4.13 3.50 -18.89
C LYS A 344 5.44 2.71 -18.88
N LEU A 345 5.37 1.37 -18.99
CA LEU A 345 6.54 0.50 -18.96
C LEU A 345 7.46 0.71 -20.18
N GLY A 346 6.90 1.11 -21.32
CA GLY A 346 7.70 1.42 -22.51
C GLY A 346 8.56 0.23 -22.96
N ASP A 347 9.87 0.46 -23.09
CA ASP A 347 10.88 -0.52 -23.50
C ASP A 347 11.28 -1.49 -22.38
N ALA A 348 10.72 -1.35 -21.18
CA ALA A 348 10.88 -2.36 -20.13
C ALA A 348 9.91 -3.54 -20.33
N TRP A 349 8.81 -3.38 -21.05
CA TRP A 349 7.88 -4.47 -21.33
C TRP A 349 8.25 -5.17 -22.63
N GLU A 350 8.42 -6.49 -22.57
CA GLU A 350 8.74 -7.35 -23.70
C GLU A 350 7.58 -8.34 -23.89
N PRO A 351 6.72 -8.17 -24.91
CA PRO A 351 5.62 -9.08 -25.14
C PRO A 351 6.15 -10.46 -25.55
N THR A 352 5.73 -11.50 -24.83
CA THR A 352 6.06 -12.91 -25.13
C THR A 352 4.80 -13.77 -25.20
N PRO A 353 4.81 -14.92 -25.91
CA PRO A 353 3.73 -15.89 -25.79
C PRO A 353 3.69 -16.46 -24.37
N PHE A 354 2.50 -16.82 -23.90
CA PHE A 354 2.36 -17.56 -22.64
C PHE A 354 2.86 -19.00 -22.82
N PRO A 355 3.33 -19.67 -21.74
CA PRO A 355 3.75 -21.07 -21.80
C PRO A 355 2.69 -22.04 -22.35
N ALA A 356 1.40 -21.73 -22.18
CA ALA A 356 0.29 -22.52 -22.74
C ALA A 356 0.19 -22.49 -24.27
N GLU A 357 0.78 -21.49 -24.93
CA GLU A 357 0.66 -21.28 -26.39
C GLU A 357 1.79 -21.94 -27.19
N VAL A 358 2.84 -22.41 -26.51
CA VAL A 358 4.04 -22.94 -27.13
C VAL A 358 4.25 -24.40 -26.77
N ALA A 359 5.09 -25.10 -27.54
CA ALA A 359 5.43 -26.46 -27.23
C ALA A 359 6.19 -26.54 -25.88
N PRO A 360 6.11 -27.67 -25.14
CA PRO A 360 6.80 -27.80 -23.85
C PRO A 360 8.30 -27.47 -23.88
N ALA A 361 8.99 -27.75 -24.98
CA ALA A 361 10.42 -27.45 -25.17
C ALA A 361 10.72 -25.95 -25.28
N GLU A 362 9.73 -25.13 -25.64
CA GLU A 362 9.88 -23.68 -25.87
C GLU A 362 9.47 -22.84 -24.64
N ARG A 363 8.73 -23.44 -23.70
CA ARG A 363 8.24 -22.76 -22.48
C ARG A 363 9.31 -22.01 -21.68
N PRO A 364 10.57 -22.48 -21.55
CA PRO A 364 11.61 -21.72 -20.85
C PRO A 364 11.88 -20.34 -21.45
N ALA A 365 11.60 -20.14 -22.74
CA ALA A 365 11.77 -18.84 -23.39
C ALA A 365 10.68 -17.81 -22.99
N CYS A 366 9.56 -18.26 -22.42
CA CYS A 366 8.46 -17.42 -21.95
C CYS A 366 8.66 -16.93 -20.50
N SER A 367 9.60 -17.51 -19.75
CA SER A 367 9.88 -17.16 -18.36
C SER A 367 10.43 -15.75 -18.23
N ASP A 368 10.14 -15.08 -17.13
CA ASP A 368 10.79 -13.82 -16.80
C ASP A 368 12.28 -14.05 -16.48
N PRO A 369 13.17 -13.07 -16.76
CA PRO A 369 14.61 -13.24 -16.56
C PRO A 369 14.97 -13.48 -15.08
N VAL A 370 16.01 -14.26 -14.84
CA VAL A 370 16.60 -14.41 -13.49
C VAL A 370 17.14 -13.05 -13.04
N VAL A 371 16.80 -12.65 -11.81
CA VAL A 371 17.25 -11.38 -11.26
C VAL A 371 18.66 -11.56 -10.70
N PRO A 372 19.68 -10.81 -11.18
CA PRO A 372 21.02 -10.89 -10.61
C PRO A 372 21.02 -10.53 -9.12
N SER A 373 21.76 -11.30 -8.33
CA SER A 373 21.94 -11.05 -6.89
C SER A 373 22.82 -9.84 -6.58
N GLY A 374 23.41 -9.20 -7.59
CA GLY A 374 24.25 -8.01 -7.46
C GLY A 374 24.66 -7.44 -8.83
N PRO A 375 25.44 -6.35 -8.87
CA PRO A 375 25.99 -5.65 -7.71
C PRO A 375 24.94 -4.83 -6.95
N TRP A 376 25.21 -4.54 -5.68
CA TRP A 376 24.42 -3.63 -4.84
C TRP A 376 25.28 -2.44 -4.42
N VAL A 377 24.64 -1.31 -4.16
CA VAL A 377 25.32 -0.12 -3.63
C VAL A 377 25.82 -0.49 -2.23
N PRO A 378 27.13 -0.41 -1.95
CA PRO A 378 27.66 -0.79 -0.65
C PRO A 378 27.13 0.15 0.42
N THR A 379 26.69 -0.42 1.54
CA THR A 379 26.32 0.34 2.72
C THR A 379 27.56 1.10 3.23
N PRO A 380 27.49 2.42 3.45
CA PRO A 380 28.63 3.19 3.93
C PRO A 380 29.19 2.61 5.25
N PRO A 381 30.51 2.50 5.42
CA PRO A 381 31.10 2.04 6.67
C PRO A 381 30.61 2.86 7.87
N GLY A 382 30.29 2.20 8.98
CA GLY A 382 29.77 2.86 10.18
C GLY A 382 28.30 3.25 10.13
N THR A 383 27.56 2.91 9.06
CA THR A 383 26.10 3.03 8.99
C THR A 383 25.44 2.27 10.14
N TRP A 384 25.81 0.99 10.29
CA TRP A 384 25.28 0.13 11.33
C TRP A 384 26.26 0.01 12.48
N SER A 385 25.71 0.00 13.70
CA SER A 385 26.45 -0.32 14.90
C SER A 385 26.20 -1.76 15.31
N ALA A 386 27.20 -2.38 15.93
CA ALA A 386 27.02 -3.65 16.61
C ALA A 386 25.99 -3.50 17.72
N LEU A 387 25.16 -4.53 17.89
CA LEU A 387 24.27 -4.65 19.04
C LEU A 387 25.05 -5.22 20.22
N PRO A 388 24.61 -4.97 21.47
CA PRO A 388 25.22 -5.59 22.64
C PRO A 388 25.34 -7.11 22.51
N GLU A 389 26.55 -7.63 22.68
CA GLU A 389 26.86 -9.06 22.56
C GLU A 389 27.03 -9.71 23.94
N THR A 390 27.45 -8.92 24.93
CA THR A 390 27.72 -9.44 26.28
C THR A 390 26.59 -9.09 27.25
N PRO A 391 26.17 -10.03 28.13
CA PRO A 391 25.17 -9.71 29.14
C PRO A 391 25.58 -8.54 30.02
N GLY A 392 24.63 -7.63 30.27
CA GLY A 392 24.85 -6.39 31.02
C GLY A 392 25.43 -5.23 30.20
N GLU A 393 25.84 -5.47 28.95
CA GLU A 393 26.24 -4.42 28.03
C GLU A 393 25.02 -3.59 27.62
N VAL A 394 25.13 -2.27 27.78
CA VAL A 394 24.08 -1.30 27.43
C VAL A 394 24.63 -0.36 26.37
N SER A 395 23.92 -0.23 25.26
CA SER A 395 24.26 0.69 24.16
C SER A 395 23.10 1.61 23.84
N PHE A 396 23.42 2.83 23.41
CA PHE A 396 22.44 3.85 23.05
C PHE A 396 22.59 4.19 21.58
N PHE A 397 21.47 4.49 20.92
CA PHE A 397 21.40 4.72 19.50
C PHE A 397 20.44 5.86 19.19
N ASP A 398 20.65 6.53 18.06
CA ASP A 398 19.67 7.49 17.53
C ASP A 398 18.37 6.76 17.18
N GLN A 399 18.51 5.56 16.60
CA GLN A 399 17.41 4.67 16.28
C GLN A 399 17.85 3.21 16.20
N VAL A 400 16.97 2.31 16.61
CA VAL A 400 17.04 0.86 16.44
C VAL A 400 15.80 0.43 15.70
N TRP A 401 16.02 -0.23 14.57
CA TRP A 401 14.95 -0.84 13.82
C TRP A 401 14.77 -2.27 14.26
N TRP A 402 13.57 -2.54 14.78
CA TRP A 402 13.11 -3.86 15.17
C TRP A 402 12.20 -4.38 14.06
N ASP A 403 12.78 -5.16 13.16
CA ASP A 403 12.01 -6.07 12.32
C ASP A 403 11.88 -7.41 13.06
N PHE A 404 10.86 -8.21 12.72
CA PHE A 404 10.69 -9.54 13.32
C PHE A 404 11.70 -10.56 12.84
N ALA A 405 12.41 -10.33 11.74
CA ALA A 405 13.55 -11.15 11.36
C ALA A 405 14.87 -10.57 11.90
N ARG A 406 15.02 -9.23 11.94
CA ARG A 406 16.32 -8.60 12.22
C ARG A 406 16.23 -7.38 13.13
N ILE A 407 17.33 -7.09 13.83
CA ILE A 407 17.48 -5.87 14.64
C ILE A 407 18.68 -5.13 14.08
N ARG A 408 18.51 -3.85 13.74
CA ARG A 408 19.58 -2.99 13.20
C ARG A 408 19.66 -1.71 14.02
N ALA A 409 20.87 -1.33 14.43
CA ALA A 409 21.09 -0.14 15.23
C ALA A 409 21.83 0.93 14.40
N TRP A 410 21.28 2.15 14.42
CA TRP A 410 21.73 3.29 13.65
C TRP A 410 22.26 4.40 14.56
N LEU A 411 23.44 4.93 14.20
CA LEU A 411 24.20 5.98 14.91
C LEU A 411 24.33 5.74 16.43
N PRO A 412 25.47 5.22 16.90
CA PRO A 412 25.68 5.04 18.32
C PRO A 412 25.70 6.42 19.01
N LEU A 413 25.07 6.49 20.18
CA LEU A 413 25.05 7.67 21.03
C LEU A 413 25.91 7.44 22.26
N ALA A 414 26.60 8.49 22.70
CA ALA A 414 27.15 8.53 24.04
C ALA A 414 26.01 8.53 25.07
N ARG A 415 26.24 7.92 26.24
CA ARG A 415 25.27 7.85 27.34
C ARG A 415 24.76 9.24 27.73
N GLU A 416 25.65 10.22 27.80
CA GLU A 416 25.35 11.60 28.20
C GLU A 416 24.39 12.28 27.20
N GLU A 417 24.54 11.99 25.90
CA GLU A 417 23.66 12.51 24.86
C GLU A 417 22.29 11.83 24.92
N ALA A 418 22.25 10.51 25.12
CA ALA A 418 21.00 9.78 25.33
C ALA A 418 20.24 10.30 26.57
N GLU A 419 20.95 10.57 27.67
CA GLU A 419 20.36 11.14 28.88
C GLU A 419 19.81 12.55 28.65
N LYS A 420 20.58 13.40 27.95
CA LYS A 420 20.12 14.74 27.56
C LYS A 420 18.85 14.67 26.71
N ARG A 421 18.80 13.74 25.76
CA ARG A 421 17.61 13.50 24.92
C ARG A 421 16.43 13.02 25.75
N HIS A 422 16.63 12.10 26.68
CA HIS A 422 15.59 11.65 27.61
C HIS A 422 14.95 12.81 28.38
N ARG A 423 15.78 13.68 28.98
CA ARG A 423 15.30 14.88 29.70
C ARG A 423 14.54 15.85 28.79
N ALA A 424 15.01 16.00 27.55
CA ALA A 424 14.36 16.82 26.54
C ALA A 424 13.13 16.15 25.88
N ARG A 425 12.79 14.91 26.29
CA ARG A 425 11.81 14.05 25.62
C ARG A 425 12.08 13.92 24.11
N ALA A 426 13.34 13.93 23.70
CA ALA A 426 13.77 13.71 22.34
C ALA A 426 13.96 12.22 22.05
N ARG A 427 13.97 11.88 20.76
CA ARG A 427 14.10 10.49 20.31
C ARG A 427 15.46 9.90 20.64
N TYR A 428 15.48 8.70 21.21
CA TYR A 428 16.66 7.84 21.32
C TYR A 428 16.22 6.41 21.64
N ASP A 429 17.07 5.44 21.32
CA ASP A 429 16.83 4.04 21.65
C ASP A 429 17.96 3.51 22.53
N VAL A 430 17.63 2.67 23.50
CA VAL A 430 18.59 1.91 24.31
C VAL A 430 18.40 0.43 24.05
N VAL A 431 19.50 -0.31 23.96
CA VAL A 431 19.49 -1.77 23.80
C VAL A 431 20.46 -2.37 24.79
N TRP A 432 20.09 -3.49 25.37
CA TRP A 432 20.97 -4.26 26.24
C TRP A 432 20.69 -5.75 26.12
N ARG A 433 21.66 -6.56 26.55
CA ARG A 433 21.54 -8.02 26.60
C ARG A 433 21.35 -8.50 28.04
N GLU A 434 20.32 -9.31 28.25
CA GLU A 434 20.03 -9.93 29.53
C GLU A 434 20.95 -11.14 29.81
N PRO A 435 21.14 -11.55 31.08
CA PRO A 435 21.96 -12.70 31.47
C PRO A 435 21.65 -13.99 30.71
N GLY A 436 20.38 -14.26 30.41
CA GLY A 436 19.97 -15.45 29.66
C GLY A 436 19.90 -15.23 28.15
N GLY A 437 20.50 -14.16 27.63
CA GLY A 437 20.78 -13.96 26.21
C GLY A 437 19.72 -13.19 25.43
N ALA A 438 18.57 -12.86 26.04
CA ALA A 438 17.58 -12.02 25.39
C ALA A 438 18.12 -10.62 25.11
N LEU A 439 17.79 -10.06 23.95
CA LEU A 439 18.11 -8.69 23.59
C LEU A 439 16.86 -7.83 23.82
N VAL A 440 16.99 -6.83 24.67
CA VAL A 440 15.90 -5.92 25.02
C VAL A 440 16.21 -4.54 24.49
N GLY A 441 15.21 -3.89 23.88
CA GLY A 441 15.28 -2.51 23.45
C GLY A 441 14.16 -1.67 24.02
N VAL A 442 14.47 -0.44 24.38
CA VAL A 442 13.48 0.58 24.72
C VAL A 442 13.73 1.79 23.85
N GLY A 443 12.77 2.09 22.98
CA GLY A 443 12.82 3.25 22.10
C GLY A 443 11.92 4.37 22.58
N TRP A 444 12.46 5.56 22.76
CA TRP A 444 11.74 6.77 23.12
C TRP A 444 11.47 7.60 21.88
N SER A 445 10.22 7.99 21.67
CA SER A 445 9.82 8.77 20.51
C SER A 445 8.55 9.58 20.78
N TRP A 446 8.07 10.26 19.74
CA TRP A 446 6.75 10.88 19.73
C TRP A 446 5.87 10.08 18.77
N ALA A 447 4.70 9.65 19.25
CA ALA A 447 3.70 9.03 18.40
C ALA A 447 2.58 10.02 18.10
N ARG A 448 2.01 9.90 16.90
CA ARG A 448 0.65 10.37 16.60
C ARG A 448 -0.25 9.15 16.63
N PRO A 449 -0.95 8.88 17.74
CA PRO A 449 -1.90 7.79 17.77
C PRO A 449 -2.93 8.02 16.67
N TRP A 450 -3.34 6.97 15.95
CA TRP A 450 -4.30 7.10 14.84
C TRP A 450 -5.64 7.68 15.29
N TRP A 451 -6.00 7.53 16.58
CA TRP A 451 -7.18 8.15 17.19
C TRP A 451 -7.01 9.63 17.54
N HIS A 452 -5.81 10.20 17.36
CA HIS A 452 -5.43 11.57 17.73
C HIS A 452 -4.45 12.20 16.73
N LEU A 453 -4.96 12.57 15.56
CA LEU A 453 -4.16 13.20 14.50
C LEU A 453 -3.63 14.60 14.87
N GLU A 454 -4.22 15.27 15.87
CA GLU A 454 -3.91 16.67 16.18
C GLU A 454 -2.71 16.87 17.13
N ARG A 455 -2.28 15.85 17.89
CA ARG A 455 -1.25 16.01 18.92
C ARG A 455 -0.27 14.85 18.93
N GLN A 456 1.02 15.18 18.90
CA GLN A 456 2.09 14.24 19.23
C GLN A 456 2.14 14.04 20.75
N VAL A 457 2.14 12.77 21.17
CA VAL A 457 2.32 12.38 22.58
C VAL A 457 3.62 11.59 22.72
N PRO A 458 4.31 11.69 23.87
CA PRO A 458 5.44 10.81 24.15
C PRO A 458 5.00 9.36 24.04
N SER A 459 5.85 8.56 23.41
CA SER A 459 5.64 7.13 23.27
C SER A 459 6.95 6.39 23.49
N THR A 460 6.82 5.25 24.16
CA THR A 460 7.94 4.34 24.39
C THR A 460 7.59 2.99 23.80
N VAL A 461 8.49 2.41 23.02
CA VAL A 461 8.35 1.05 22.47
C VAL A 461 9.33 0.15 23.20
N VAL A 462 8.82 -0.89 23.83
CA VAL A 462 9.63 -1.96 24.44
C VAL A 462 9.63 -3.14 23.49
N SER A 463 10.80 -3.59 23.07
CA SER A 463 10.97 -4.74 22.20
C SER A 463 11.86 -5.77 22.90
N VAL A 464 11.46 -7.04 22.87
CA VAL A 464 12.26 -8.15 23.38
C VAL A 464 12.44 -9.16 22.26
N ALA A 465 13.68 -9.58 22.01
CA ALA A 465 14.00 -10.68 21.12
C ALA A 465 14.77 -11.76 21.90
N SER A 466 14.22 -12.97 21.93
CA SER A 466 14.77 -14.07 22.68
C SER A 466 14.56 -15.42 21.98
N ALA A 467 15.00 -16.52 22.58
CA ALA A 467 14.78 -17.85 22.01
C ALA A 467 13.30 -18.26 22.09
N ALA A 468 12.55 -17.72 23.06
CA ALA A 468 11.10 -17.89 23.18
C ALA A 468 10.30 -17.29 22.00
N GLY A 469 10.90 -16.32 21.31
CA GLY A 469 10.25 -15.53 20.28
C GLY A 469 10.52 -14.03 20.44
N ARG A 470 9.58 -13.22 19.97
CA ARG A 470 9.66 -11.77 19.99
C ARG A 470 8.43 -11.17 20.63
N LEU A 471 8.65 -10.06 21.32
CA LEU A 471 7.61 -9.26 21.91
C LEU A 471 7.82 -7.79 21.56
N ARG A 472 6.72 -7.08 21.34
CA ARG A 472 6.72 -5.63 21.17
C ARG A 472 5.55 -5.00 21.91
N ALA A 473 5.84 -4.11 22.84
CA ALA A 473 4.85 -3.32 23.56
C ALA A 473 5.00 -1.84 23.22
N VAL A 474 3.88 -1.14 22.98
CA VAL A 474 3.86 0.30 22.76
C VAL A 474 3.15 0.95 23.94
N PHE A 475 3.83 1.89 24.56
CA PHE A 475 3.32 2.74 25.63
C PHE A 475 3.15 4.17 25.10
N THR A 476 2.09 4.85 25.51
CA THR A 476 1.85 6.27 25.19
C THR A 476 1.39 7.03 26.42
N GLU A 477 1.70 8.33 26.50
CA GLU A 477 1.23 9.19 27.61
C GLU A 477 -0.29 9.42 27.51
N PRO A 478 -1.12 8.89 28.43
CA PRO A 478 -2.58 9.09 28.39
C PRO A 478 -2.93 10.56 28.65
N ARG A 479 -4.00 11.08 28.04
CA ARG A 479 -4.45 12.47 28.26
C ARG A 479 -4.80 12.76 29.71
N THR A 480 -5.41 11.78 30.37
CA THR A 480 -5.98 11.88 31.72
C THR A 480 -4.93 11.76 32.81
N ILE A 481 -3.76 11.21 32.51
CA ILE A 481 -2.70 10.93 33.49
C ILE A 481 -1.36 11.44 32.93
N PRO A 482 -1.10 12.76 33.02
CA PRO A 482 0.19 13.31 32.66
C PRO A 482 1.32 12.64 33.43
N GLN A 483 2.48 12.49 32.80
CA GLN A 483 3.67 11.86 33.37
C GLN A 483 3.53 10.36 33.68
N ALA A 484 2.52 9.70 33.11
CA ALA A 484 2.41 8.25 33.09
C ALA A 484 2.41 7.73 31.65
N LEU A 485 2.75 6.46 31.48
CA LEU A 485 2.76 5.73 30.23
C LEU A 485 1.76 4.58 30.33
N GLY A 486 0.73 4.60 29.48
CA GLY A 486 -0.23 3.52 29.35
C GLY A 486 0.14 2.59 28.19
N MET A 487 0.13 1.28 28.41
CA MET A 487 0.37 0.31 27.34
C MET A 487 -0.84 0.25 26.40
N THR A 488 -0.62 0.64 25.14
CA THR A 488 -1.67 0.71 24.11
C THR A 488 -1.63 -0.42 23.08
N ARG A 489 -0.52 -1.14 23.00
CA ARG A 489 -0.36 -2.25 22.07
C ARG A 489 0.61 -3.26 22.64
N LEU A 490 0.30 -4.54 22.49
CA LEU A 490 1.18 -5.65 22.82
C LEU A 490 1.10 -6.68 21.70
N GLU A 491 2.23 -6.97 21.10
CA GLU A 491 2.41 -8.03 20.12
C GLU A 491 3.33 -9.09 20.69
N VAL A 492 2.90 -10.34 20.62
CA VAL A 492 3.70 -11.50 21.04
C VAL A 492 3.77 -12.45 19.87
N ARG A 493 5.00 -12.82 19.49
CA ARG A 493 5.30 -13.81 18.44
C ARG A 493 6.18 -14.89 19.04
N PRO A 494 5.60 -15.98 19.56
CA PRO A 494 6.37 -17.15 19.95
C PRO A 494 7.17 -17.70 18.78
N SER A 495 8.18 -18.52 19.06
CA SER A 495 8.96 -19.26 18.07
C SER A 495 8.07 -20.29 17.34
N GLY A 496 7.40 -19.87 16.27
CA GLY A 496 6.51 -20.68 15.44
C GLY A 496 5.19 -19.96 15.17
N ASP A 497 5.09 -19.28 14.04
CA ASP A 497 3.95 -18.71 13.28
C ASP A 497 2.70 -18.07 13.95
N VAL A 498 2.41 -18.33 15.22
CA VAL A 498 1.25 -17.78 15.92
C VAL A 498 1.56 -16.36 16.37
N GLN A 499 1.09 -15.38 15.61
CA GLN A 499 1.12 -14.00 16.06
C GLN A 499 -0.10 -13.72 16.93
N TRP A 500 0.13 -13.27 18.15
CA TRP A 500 -0.89 -12.68 18.99
C TRP A 500 -0.77 -11.16 19.01
N HIS A 501 -1.92 -10.50 18.93
CA HIS A 501 -2.04 -9.06 19.06
C HIS A 501 -3.10 -8.74 20.10
N ALA A 502 -2.69 -7.96 21.11
CA ALA A 502 -3.62 -7.14 21.87
C ALA A 502 -3.43 -5.69 21.48
N HIS A 503 -4.56 -5.05 21.21
CA HIS A 503 -4.63 -3.61 21.19
C HIS A 503 -5.42 -3.12 22.38
N CYS A 504 -4.87 -2.13 23.09
CA CYS A 504 -5.52 -1.42 24.18
C CYS A 504 -5.67 0.03 23.75
N TYR A 505 -6.87 0.42 23.32
CA TYR A 505 -7.13 1.80 22.91
C TYR A 505 -7.95 2.50 23.98
N ALA A 506 -7.56 3.73 24.35
CA ALA A 506 -8.48 4.64 25.00
C ALA A 506 -9.46 5.14 23.92
N ASP A 507 -10.73 4.75 24.02
CA ASP A 507 -11.83 5.34 23.25
C ASP A 507 -11.91 6.85 23.60
N PRO A 508 -12.41 7.75 22.73
CA PRO A 508 -12.76 9.13 23.08
C PRO A 508 -13.51 9.32 24.40
N ASP A 509 -14.25 8.30 24.86
CA ASP A 509 -14.94 8.27 26.16
C ASP A 509 -14.06 7.74 27.33
N ASP A 510 -12.74 7.66 27.14
CA ASP A 510 -11.76 7.05 28.06
C ASP A 510 -12.01 5.55 28.38
N SER A 511 -12.89 4.87 27.65
CA SER A 511 -13.08 3.42 27.83
C SER A 511 -11.96 2.65 27.12
N MET A 512 -11.26 1.78 27.84
CA MET A 512 -10.24 0.94 27.20
C MET A 512 -10.89 -0.33 26.61
N LYS A 513 -10.67 -0.56 25.32
CA LYS A 513 -11.07 -1.80 24.63
C LYS A 513 -9.85 -2.67 24.38
N LEU A 514 -9.96 -3.94 24.73
CA LEU A 514 -8.98 -4.94 24.40
C LEU A 514 -9.49 -5.72 23.21
N THR A 515 -8.74 -5.64 22.11
CA THR A 515 -9.03 -6.39 20.89
C THR A 515 -8.10 -7.57 20.80
N TYR A 516 -8.67 -8.77 20.72
CA TYR A 516 -7.94 -10.01 20.45
C TYR A 516 -8.09 -10.41 18.98
N ALA A 517 -6.98 -10.70 18.33
CA ALA A 517 -6.97 -11.26 16.97
C ALA A 517 -5.91 -12.35 16.86
N PRO A 518 -6.28 -13.64 17.04
CA PRO A 518 -5.45 -14.75 16.58
C PRO A 518 -5.37 -14.65 15.06
N ARG A 519 -4.18 -14.72 14.46
CA ARG A 519 -3.97 -14.59 12.99
C ARG A 519 -4.85 -15.50 12.12
N HIS A 520 -5.42 -16.56 12.71
CA HIS A 520 -6.19 -17.61 12.02
C HIS A 520 -7.66 -17.72 12.42
N GLN A 521 -8.20 -16.85 13.28
CA GLN A 521 -9.63 -16.82 13.57
C GLN A 521 -10.26 -15.53 13.05
N VAL A 522 -11.28 -15.69 12.20
CA VAL A 522 -12.18 -14.62 11.78
C VAL A 522 -13.10 -14.32 12.96
N GLY A 523 -12.59 -13.55 13.92
CA GLY A 523 -13.29 -13.18 15.13
C GLY A 523 -12.47 -12.15 15.89
N ARG A 524 -13.00 -10.93 15.99
CA ARG A 524 -12.44 -9.88 16.83
C ARG A 524 -13.17 -9.93 18.16
N ASP A 525 -12.54 -10.49 19.19
CA ASP A 525 -13.11 -10.41 20.53
C ASP A 525 -12.74 -9.07 21.13
N ASP A 526 -13.72 -8.17 21.19
CA ASP A 526 -13.59 -6.89 21.85
C ASP A 526 -14.22 -6.98 23.25
N ARG A 527 -13.42 -6.76 24.30
CA ARG A 527 -13.93 -6.62 25.67
C ARG A 527 -13.55 -5.28 26.27
N LYS A 528 -14.41 -4.78 27.17
CA LYS A 528 -14.08 -3.63 28.01
C LYS A 528 -13.02 -4.03 29.04
N VAL A 529 -12.02 -3.18 29.20
CA VAL A 529 -10.96 -3.31 30.21
C VAL A 529 -11.46 -2.66 31.52
N THR A 530 -11.31 -3.37 32.63
CA THR A 530 -11.69 -2.89 33.97
C THR A 530 -10.70 -1.85 34.49
N SER A 531 -11.10 -1.00 35.42
CA SER A 531 -10.20 0.00 36.03
C SER A 531 -8.96 -0.62 36.69
N ALA A 532 -9.08 -1.81 37.26
CA ALA A 532 -7.94 -2.55 37.81
C ALA A 532 -6.95 -2.98 36.72
N GLU A 533 -7.45 -3.48 35.59
CA GLU A 533 -6.61 -3.82 34.44
C GLU A 533 -5.94 -2.60 33.80
N ILE A 534 -6.62 -1.45 33.79
CA ILE A 534 -6.02 -0.18 33.36
C ILE A 534 -4.86 0.18 34.30
N ALA A 535 -5.04 0.07 35.62
CA ALA A 535 -3.99 0.39 36.59
C ALA A 535 -2.73 -0.48 36.40
N GLU A 536 -2.87 -1.75 36.04
CA GLU A 536 -1.71 -2.64 35.75
C GLU A 536 -0.97 -2.27 34.44
N ARG A 537 -1.63 -1.55 33.54
CA ARG A 537 -1.09 -1.14 32.22
C ARG A 537 -0.52 0.28 32.23
N VAL A 538 -0.65 1.02 33.33
CA VAL A 538 -0.19 2.39 33.47
C VAL A 538 0.98 2.43 34.45
N VAL A 539 2.10 2.97 34.00
CA VAL A 539 3.29 3.17 34.83
C VAL A 539 3.74 4.62 34.82
N PRO A 540 4.38 5.13 35.88
CA PRO A 540 5.06 6.42 35.82
C PRO A 540 6.09 6.44 34.68
N VAL A 541 6.31 7.60 34.06
CA VAL A 541 7.42 7.79 33.12
C VAL A 541 8.73 7.48 33.85
N PRO A 542 9.49 6.44 33.47
CA PRO A 542 10.68 6.07 34.21
C PRO A 542 11.80 7.13 34.04
N PRO A 543 12.64 7.32 35.07
CA PRO A 543 13.87 8.10 34.93
C PRO A 543 14.83 7.45 33.93
N PHE A 544 15.81 8.21 33.46
CA PHE A 544 16.81 7.68 32.53
C PHE A 544 17.57 6.51 33.17
N GLY A 545 17.62 5.37 32.47
CA GLY A 545 18.25 4.14 32.94
C GLY A 545 17.33 3.18 33.71
N ASP A 546 16.14 3.61 34.14
CA ASP A 546 15.15 2.73 34.79
C ASP A 546 14.23 2.07 33.76
N HIS A 547 14.79 1.19 32.94
CA HIS A 547 14.01 0.43 31.96
C HIS A 547 13.27 -0.77 32.60
N GLU A 548 13.67 -1.13 33.82
CA GLU A 548 13.09 -2.25 34.56
C GLU A 548 11.62 -2.02 34.90
N THR A 549 11.24 -0.79 35.26
CA THR A 549 9.84 -0.43 35.52
C THR A 549 8.90 -0.81 34.37
N LEU A 550 9.34 -0.62 33.11
CA LEU A 550 8.56 -1.00 31.92
C LEU A 550 8.48 -2.52 31.75
N LEU A 551 9.58 -3.24 31.97
CA LEU A 551 9.63 -4.70 31.86
C LEU A 551 8.79 -5.39 32.94
N VAL A 552 8.77 -4.85 34.16
CA VAL A 552 7.94 -5.38 35.25
C VAL A 552 6.46 -5.22 34.92
N SER A 553 6.03 -4.04 34.44
CA SER A 553 4.65 -3.83 34.01
C SER A 553 4.28 -4.74 32.84
N LEU A 554 5.16 -4.86 31.84
CA LEU A 554 4.98 -5.78 30.73
C LEU A 554 4.80 -7.23 31.20
N THR A 555 5.64 -7.68 32.13
CA THR A 555 5.58 -9.03 32.73
C THR A 555 4.23 -9.27 33.39
N ARG A 556 3.74 -8.32 34.21
CA ARG A 556 2.42 -8.41 34.86
C ARG A 556 1.29 -8.52 33.85
N VAL A 557 1.33 -7.74 32.77
CA VAL A 557 0.26 -7.81 31.77
C VAL A 557 0.28 -9.14 31.03
N LEU A 558 1.46 -9.66 30.69
CA LEU A 558 1.58 -11.01 30.12
C LEU A 558 1.04 -12.10 31.06
N GLU A 559 1.22 -11.96 32.39
CA GLU A 559 0.67 -12.90 33.37
C GLU A 559 -0.86 -12.87 33.37
N VAL A 560 -1.44 -11.67 33.40
CA VAL A 560 -2.89 -11.46 33.38
C VAL A 560 -3.53 -11.99 32.10
N GLU A 561 -2.86 -11.84 30.95
CA GLU A 561 -3.34 -12.32 29.66
C GLU A 561 -3.02 -13.82 29.40
N GLY A 562 -2.45 -14.53 30.39
CA GLY A 562 -2.27 -15.98 30.33
C GLY A 562 -1.01 -16.46 29.59
N TYR A 563 -0.02 -15.60 29.38
CA TYR A 563 1.26 -15.94 28.70
C TYR A 563 2.29 -16.60 29.61
N ALA A 564 1.84 -17.43 30.56
CA ALA A 564 2.70 -18.05 31.56
C ALA A 564 3.86 -18.85 30.93
N GLU A 565 3.67 -19.46 29.77
CA GLU A 565 4.74 -20.21 29.10
C GLU A 565 5.82 -19.31 28.49
N PHE A 566 5.42 -18.25 27.77
CA PHE A 566 6.36 -17.25 27.25
C PHE A 566 7.13 -16.59 28.39
N LEU A 567 6.45 -16.31 29.50
CA LEU A 567 7.06 -15.77 30.72
C LEU A 567 7.99 -16.75 31.44
N ARG A 568 7.66 -18.05 31.50
CA ARG A 568 8.57 -19.06 32.07
C ARG A 568 9.89 -19.07 31.31
N GLN A 569 9.82 -19.04 29.98
CA GLN A 569 11.01 -18.95 29.16
C GLN A 569 11.71 -17.59 29.35
N GLY A 570 10.94 -16.50 29.42
CA GLY A 570 11.49 -15.17 29.68
C GLY A 570 12.21 -15.01 31.02
N ARG A 571 11.73 -15.69 32.08
CA ARG A 571 12.39 -15.75 33.39
C ARG A 571 13.71 -16.52 33.33
N ARG A 572 13.77 -17.59 32.53
CA ARG A 572 15.04 -18.31 32.28
C ARG A 572 16.03 -17.44 31.50
N GLU A 573 15.51 -16.59 30.60
CA GLU A 573 16.30 -15.70 29.77
C GLU A 573 16.68 -14.37 30.48
N GLY A 574 16.10 -14.13 31.66
CA GLY A 574 16.42 -12.99 32.53
C GLY A 574 15.61 -11.71 32.30
N TRP A 575 14.79 -11.63 31.25
CA TRP A 575 14.04 -10.40 30.93
C TRP A 575 12.70 -10.28 31.67
N ALA A 576 12.09 -11.41 32.07
CA ALA A 576 10.90 -11.42 32.93
C ALA A 576 11.31 -11.73 34.37
N ARG A 577 10.81 -10.97 35.35
CA ARG A 577 11.12 -11.16 36.78
C ARG A 577 9.98 -11.85 37.51
#